data_AF-A0A847BTQ9-F1
#
_entry.id   AF-A0A847BTQ9-F1
#
_cell.length_a   1.000
_cell.length_b   1.000
_cell.length_c   1.000
_cell.angle_alpha   90.00
_cell.angle_beta   90.00
_cell.angle_gamma   90.00
#
_symmetry.space_group_name_H-M   'P 1'
#
loop_
_entity.id
_entity.type
_entity.pdbx_description
1 polymer ?
#
loop_
_entity_poly.entity_id
_entity_poly.type
_entity_poly.pdbx_seq_one_letter_code
_entity_poly.pdbx_strand_id
1 'polypeptide(L)'
;MDFIITHYKEIIALIGSLTGLAGLILTFYSKHRDANIKDKELELKKEQFEHEKKHQISKEKYQKLFEQKITVYQKLYTEINKFRKQLYEIGKFYDTEDENGQYTMEQLSIEEANIKALLSIFSLVDENHFLVSNNLMQSYQNLYNLYRESRKDFELMYDVDAIDNPKKVLDEIHDEFYEKYQKSIQDFFSIIELEIKQIKQVLES
;
A
#
# COMPACT_ATOMS: atom_id res chain seq x y z
N MET A 1 -39.71 -33.94 78.16
CA MET A 1 -40.65 -34.08 77.02
C MET A 1 -41.74 -33.01 77.03
N ASP A 2 -42.14 -32.47 78.18
CA ASP A 2 -43.25 -31.51 78.26
C ASP A 2 -43.01 -30.19 77.53
N PHE A 3 -41.81 -29.58 77.62
CA PHE A 3 -41.52 -28.28 76.98
C PHE A 3 -41.80 -28.26 75.46
N ILE A 4 -41.43 -29.33 74.77
CA ILE A 4 -41.62 -29.49 73.32
C ILE A 4 -43.10 -29.65 72.98
N ILE A 5 -43.86 -30.37 73.82
CA ILE A 5 -45.30 -30.60 73.62
C ILE A 5 -46.09 -29.32 73.90
N THR A 6 -45.70 -28.54 74.91
CA THR A 6 -46.42 -27.30 75.27
C THR A 6 -46.17 -26.16 74.27
N HIS A 7 -44.98 -26.08 73.65
CA HIS A 7 -44.58 -24.97 72.75
C HIS A 7 -44.47 -25.39 71.28
N TYR A 8 -44.95 -26.60 70.91
CA TYR A 8 -44.83 -27.18 69.56
C TYR A 8 -45.33 -26.24 68.44
N LYS A 9 -46.41 -25.47 68.68
CA LYS A 9 -46.96 -24.52 67.69
C LYS A 9 -46.02 -23.35 67.44
N GLU A 10 -45.38 -22.84 68.47
CA GLU A 10 -44.42 -21.74 68.38
C GLU A 10 -43.12 -22.21 67.73
N ILE A 11 -42.66 -23.43 68.05
CA ILE A 11 -41.50 -24.06 67.39
C ILE A 11 -41.76 -24.24 65.89
N ILE A 12 -42.94 -24.71 65.49
CA ILE A 12 -43.32 -24.84 64.07
C ILE A 12 -43.41 -23.47 63.38
N ALA A 13 -44.02 -22.47 64.04
CA ALA A 13 -44.09 -21.12 63.49
C ALA A 13 -42.69 -20.52 63.31
N LEU A 14 -41.78 -20.76 64.25
CA LEU A 14 -40.40 -20.29 64.20
C LEU A 14 -39.62 -20.99 63.09
N ILE A 15 -39.74 -22.31 62.94
CA ILE A 15 -39.17 -23.07 61.81
C ILE A 15 -39.73 -22.54 60.47
N GLY A 16 -41.04 -22.33 60.37
CA GLY A 16 -41.67 -21.77 59.17
C GLY A 16 -41.12 -20.38 58.82
N SER A 17 -40.98 -19.51 59.82
CA SER A 17 -40.40 -18.17 59.65
C SER A 17 -38.94 -18.21 59.21
N LEU A 18 -38.13 -19.10 59.80
CA LEU A 18 -36.73 -19.30 59.45
C LEU A 18 -36.56 -19.82 58.03
N THR A 19 -37.45 -20.74 57.62
CA THR A 19 -37.46 -21.32 56.28
C THR A 19 -37.82 -20.25 55.23
N GLY A 20 -38.79 -19.38 55.53
CA GLY A 20 -39.13 -18.24 54.67
C GLY A 20 -37.98 -17.24 54.54
N LEU A 21 -37.28 -16.93 55.63
CA LEU A 21 -36.11 -16.03 55.65
C LEU A 21 -34.94 -16.61 54.85
N ALA A 22 -34.65 -17.90 55.01
CA ALA A 22 -33.63 -18.60 54.22
C ALA A 22 -33.96 -18.59 52.71
N GLY A 23 -35.24 -18.76 52.36
CA GLY A 23 -35.72 -18.66 50.97
C GLY A 23 -35.48 -17.26 50.37
N LEU A 24 -35.76 -16.20 51.12
CA LEU A 24 -35.50 -14.82 50.67
C LEU A 24 -34.00 -14.54 50.48
N ILE A 25 -33.16 -15.01 51.40
CA ILE A 25 -31.69 -14.86 51.30
C ILE A 25 -31.16 -15.59 50.06
N LEU A 26 -31.61 -16.83 49.83
CA LEU A 26 -31.23 -17.60 48.65
C LEU A 26 -31.70 -16.92 47.35
N THR A 27 -32.90 -16.34 47.34
CA THR A 27 -33.45 -15.63 46.18
C THR A 27 -32.69 -14.34 45.89
N PHE A 28 -32.30 -13.58 46.92
CA PHE A 28 -31.45 -12.40 46.75
C PHE A 28 -30.06 -12.76 46.24
N TYR A 29 -29.46 -13.81 46.80
CA TYR A 29 -28.15 -14.29 46.40
C TYR A 29 -28.15 -14.82 44.96
N SER A 30 -29.15 -15.61 44.57
CA SER A 30 -29.26 -16.12 43.19
C SER A 30 -29.47 -14.99 42.19
N LYS A 31 -30.36 -14.04 42.49
CA LYS A 31 -30.59 -12.86 41.64
C LYS A 31 -29.33 -12.02 41.46
N HIS A 32 -28.55 -11.83 42.52
CA HIS A 32 -27.31 -11.06 42.44
C HIS A 32 -26.20 -11.81 41.68
N ARG A 33 -26.09 -13.13 41.89
CA ARG A 33 -25.17 -13.99 41.14
C ARG A 33 -25.50 -14.00 39.66
N ASP A 34 -26.77 -14.16 39.30
CA ASP A 34 -27.21 -14.22 37.91
C ASP A 34 -27.05 -12.87 37.19
N ALA A 35 -27.21 -11.74 37.90
CA ALA A 35 -26.88 -10.42 37.38
C ALA A 35 -25.37 -10.29 37.08
N ASN A 36 -24.51 -10.64 38.04
CA ASN A 36 -23.06 -10.63 37.84
C ASN A 36 -22.59 -11.55 36.70
N ILE A 37 -23.23 -12.72 36.53
CA ILE A 37 -22.93 -13.63 35.42
C ILE A 37 -23.33 -12.99 34.08
N LYS A 38 -24.52 -12.38 34.01
CA LYS A 38 -24.99 -11.69 32.79
C LYS A 38 -24.10 -10.49 32.43
N ASP A 39 -23.67 -9.71 33.41
CA ASP A 39 -22.79 -8.57 33.18
C ASP A 39 -21.42 -9.02 32.65
N LYS A 40 -20.84 -10.06 33.24
CA LYS A 40 -19.60 -10.68 32.73
C LYS A 40 -19.76 -11.27 31.32
N GLU A 41 -20.89 -11.91 31.03
CA GLU A 41 -21.17 -12.43 29.70
C GLU A 41 -21.30 -11.30 28.66
N LEU A 42 -21.92 -10.18 29.05
CA LEU A 42 -22.02 -8.99 28.22
C LEU A 42 -20.66 -8.35 27.94
N GLU A 43 -19.79 -8.27 28.96
CA GLU A 43 -18.41 -7.78 28.80
C GLU A 43 -17.61 -8.66 27.83
N LEU A 44 -17.63 -9.99 28.01
CA LEU A 44 -16.95 -10.92 27.10
C LEU A 44 -17.44 -10.80 25.65
N LYS A 45 -18.76 -10.64 25.45
CA LYS A 45 -19.34 -10.42 24.11
C LYS A 45 -18.89 -9.09 23.50
N LYS A 46 -18.78 -8.03 24.30
CA LYS A 46 -18.25 -6.73 23.83
C LYS A 46 -16.79 -6.84 23.43
N GLU A 47 -15.96 -7.51 24.23
CA GLU A 47 -14.55 -7.72 23.92
C GLU A 47 -14.36 -8.54 22.63
N GLN A 48 -15.14 -9.61 22.45
CA GLN A 48 -15.15 -10.40 21.23
C GLN A 48 -15.55 -9.55 20.00
N PHE A 49 -16.62 -8.76 20.12
CA PHE A 49 -17.06 -7.87 19.05
C PHE A 49 -16.01 -6.82 18.69
N GLU A 50 -15.37 -6.20 19.69
CA GLU A 50 -14.29 -5.24 19.44
C GLU A 50 -13.08 -5.88 18.76
N HIS A 51 -12.74 -7.10 19.15
CA HIS A 51 -11.65 -7.86 18.53
C HIS A 51 -11.99 -8.22 17.08
N GLU A 52 -13.18 -8.74 16.80
CA GLU A 52 -13.67 -9.01 15.44
C GLU A 52 -13.68 -7.74 14.58
N LYS A 53 -14.18 -6.62 15.11
CA LYS A 53 -14.17 -5.33 14.43
C LYS A 53 -12.75 -4.86 14.09
N LYS A 54 -11.79 -5.02 15.01
CA LYS A 54 -10.38 -4.68 14.75
C LYS A 54 -9.79 -5.54 13.63
N HIS A 55 -10.09 -6.85 13.60
CA HIS A 55 -9.67 -7.75 12.51
C HIS A 55 -10.33 -7.43 11.18
N GLN A 56 -11.59 -7.01 11.19
CA GLN A 56 -12.28 -6.59 9.98
C GLN A 56 -11.66 -5.30 9.42
N ILE A 57 -11.39 -4.31 10.27
CA ILE A 57 -10.71 -3.06 9.89
C ILE A 57 -9.31 -3.35 9.34
N SER A 58 -8.56 -4.28 9.94
CA SER A 58 -7.23 -4.66 9.45
C SER A 58 -7.29 -5.34 8.08
N LYS A 59 -8.29 -6.20 7.85
CA LYS A 59 -8.55 -6.84 6.55
C LYS A 59 -8.93 -5.82 5.47
N GLU A 60 -9.84 -4.89 5.78
CA GLU A 60 -10.23 -3.81 4.86
C GLU A 60 -9.04 -2.91 4.50
N LYS A 61 -8.21 -2.56 5.49
CA LYS A 61 -7.00 -1.77 5.27
C LYS A 61 -6.00 -2.51 4.39
N TYR A 62 -5.80 -3.81 4.61
CA TYR A 62 -4.95 -4.64 3.77
C TYR A 62 -5.45 -4.69 2.33
N GLN A 63 -6.75 -4.92 2.14
CA GLN A 63 -7.36 -4.95 0.81
C GLN A 63 -7.18 -3.61 0.08
N LYS A 64 -7.41 -2.49 0.76
CA LYS A 64 -7.20 -1.14 0.18
C LYS A 64 -5.74 -0.92 -0.24
N LEU A 65 -4.77 -1.32 0.57
CA LEU A 65 -3.35 -1.23 0.22
C LEU A 65 -3.01 -2.13 -0.97
N PHE A 66 -3.60 -3.32 -1.05
CA PHE A 66 -3.41 -4.23 -2.16
C PHE A 66 -3.99 -3.68 -3.47
N GLU A 67 -5.19 -3.09 -3.43
CA GLU A 67 -5.80 -2.40 -4.58
C GLU A 67 -4.97 -1.21 -5.06
N GLN A 68 -4.44 -0.41 -4.12
CA GLN A 68 -3.51 0.67 -4.43
C GLN A 68 -2.24 0.14 -5.10
N LYS A 69 -1.66 -0.94 -4.55
CA LYS A 69 -0.50 -1.62 -5.16
C LYS A 69 -0.81 -2.05 -6.60
N ILE A 70 -1.92 -2.74 -6.84
CA ILE A 70 -2.33 -3.15 -8.20
C ILE A 70 -2.36 -1.93 -9.14
N THR A 71 -2.97 -0.83 -8.70
CA THR A 71 -3.08 0.40 -9.49
C THR A 71 -1.72 0.98 -9.86
N VAL A 72 -0.78 1.01 -8.91
CA VAL A 72 0.61 1.48 -9.15
C VAL A 72 1.30 0.61 -10.19
N TYR A 73 1.25 -0.72 -10.05
CA TYR A 73 1.89 -1.63 -11.00
C TYR A 73 1.26 -1.59 -12.39
N GLN A 74 -0.05 -1.35 -12.50
CA GLN A 74 -0.71 -1.11 -13.78
C GLN A 74 -0.22 0.18 -14.46
N LYS A 75 -0.02 1.26 -13.71
CA LYS A 75 0.56 2.52 -14.23
C LYS A 75 1.99 2.29 -14.72
N LEU A 76 2.83 1.63 -13.91
CA LEU A 76 4.20 1.28 -14.29
C LEU A 76 4.24 0.46 -15.61
N TYR A 77 3.37 -0.55 -15.72
CA TYR A 77 3.25 -1.35 -16.95
C TYR A 77 2.84 -0.51 -18.16
N THR A 78 1.95 0.46 -17.94
CA THR A 78 1.44 1.32 -19.00
C THR A 78 2.57 2.18 -19.57
N GLU A 79 3.46 2.71 -18.73
CA GLU A 79 4.64 3.46 -19.19
C GLU A 79 5.62 2.57 -19.98
N ILE A 80 5.86 1.33 -19.54
CA ILE A 80 6.68 0.36 -20.30
C ILE A 80 6.05 0.08 -21.68
N ASN A 81 4.74 -0.10 -21.74
CA ASN A 81 4.05 -0.33 -23.02
C ASN A 81 4.04 0.91 -23.93
N LYS A 82 3.94 2.11 -23.36
CA LYS A 82 4.09 3.36 -24.12
C LYS A 82 5.49 3.43 -24.74
N PHE A 83 6.53 3.17 -23.96
CA PHE A 83 7.90 3.10 -24.47
C PHE A 83 8.04 2.09 -25.60
N ARG A 84 7.55 0.86 -25.43
CA ARG A 84 7.57 -0.16 -26.49
C ARG A 84 6.83 0.29 -27.75
N LYS A 85 5.70 0.98 -27.61
CA LYS A 85 4.97 1.56 -28.75
C LYS A 85 5.80 2.62 -29.46
N GLN A 86 6.44 3.51 -28.70
CA GLN A 86 7.33 4.54 -29.23
C GLN A 86 8.54 3.94 -29.96
N LEU A 87 9.04 2.75 -29.56
CA LEU A 87 10.11 2.06 -30.30
C LEU A 87 9.72 1.76 -31.77
N TYR A 88 8.44 1.50 -32.06
CA TYR A 88 7.95 1.31 -33.44
C TYR A 88 7.74 2.62 -34.20
N GLU A 89 7.88 3.75 -33.52
CA GLU A 89 7.77 5.09 -34.05
C GLU A 89 9.12 5.78 -34.24
N ILE A 90 10.21 5.17 -33.76
CA ILE A 90 11.58 5.63 -34.00
C ILE A 90 11.84 5.73 -35.50
N GLY A 91 12.46 6.83 -35.92
CA GLY A 91 12.73 7.10 -37.33
C GLY A 91 11.57 7.73 -38.09
N LYS A 92 10.42 7.95 -37.45
CA LYS A 92 9.35 8.79 -38.00
C LYS A 92 9.64 10.26 -37.70
N PHE A 93 9.38 11.09 -38.69
CA PHE A 93 9.48 12.54 -38.56
C PHE A 93 8.15 13.11 -38.06
N TYR A 94 8.24 14.06 -37.14
CA TYR A 94 7.10 14.81 -36.63
C TYR A 94 7.32 16.29 -36.93
N ASP A 95 6.25 16.98 -37.32
CA ASP A 95 6.27 18.43 -37.43
C ASP A 95 6.36 19.03 -36.03
N THR A 96 7.48 19.68 -35.73
CA THR A 96 7.68 20.50 -34.53
C THR A 96 7.90 21.95 -34.93
N GLU A 97 7.51 22.88 -34.06
CA GLU A 97 7.69 24.30 -34.30
C GLU A 97 8.90 24.77 -33.48
N ASP A 98 9.89 25.37 -34.15
CA ASP A 98 11.09 25.89 -33.49
C ASP A 98 10.79 27.17 -32.69
N GLU A 99 11.79 27.68 -31.97
CA GLU A 99 11.68 28.91 -31.16
C GLU A 99 11.31 30.16 -31.98
N ASN A 100 11.36 30.09 -33.32
CA ASN A 100 11.04 31.16 -34.26
C ASN A 100 9.72 30.93 -35.01
N GLY A 101 8.95 29.89 -34.70
CA GLY A 101 7.69 29.58 -35.36
C GLY A 101 7.84 28.84 -36.71
N GLN A 102 9.02 28.29 -37.01
CA GLN A 102 9.25 27.51 -38.23
C GLN A 102 9.02 26.03 -37.98
N TYR A 103 8.31 25.38 -38.92
CA TYR A 103 8.11 23.94 -38.89
C TYR A 103 9.42 23.20 -39.22
N THR A 104 9.96 22.50 -38.24
CA THR A 104 11.09 21.58 -38.34
C THR A 104 10.60 20.14 -38.34
N MET A 105 11.31 19.27 -39.06
CA MET A 105 11.12 17.84 -38.93
C MET A 105 12.09 17.29 -37.90
N GLU A 106 11.61 17.00 -36.69
CA GLU A 106 12.38 16.28 -35.68
C GLU A 106 12.09 14.78 -35.79
N GLN A 107 13.14 13.97 -35.72
CA GLN A 107 13.06 12.52 -35.68
C GLN A 107 13.05 12.08 -34.22
N LEU A 108 12.03 11.31 -33.80
CA LEU A 108 12.03 10.73 -32.45
C LEU A 108 13.24 9.79 -32.29
N SER A 109 14.14 10.13 -31.37
CA SER A 109 15.29 9.29 -31.06
C SER A 109 14.91 8.19 -30.04
N ILE A 110 15.67 7.08 -30.06
CA ILE A 110 15.46 6.01 -29.07
C ILE A 110 15.74 6.50 -27.65
N GLU A 111 16.67 7.44 -27.54
CA GLU A 111 17.12 8.03 -26.30
C GLU A 111 16.04 8.92 -25.68
N GLU A 112 15.46 9.82 -26.47
CA GLU A 112 14.36 10.68 -26.04
C GLU A 112 13.17 9.86 -25.54
N ALA A 113 12.81 8.81 -26.29
CA ALA A 113 11.76 7.88 -25.89
C ALA A 113 12.14 7.16 -24.58
N ASN A 114 13.40 6.78 -24.41
CA ASN A 114 13.88 6.10 -23.23
C ASN A 114 13.87 7.00 -21.98
N ILE A 115 14.49 8.17 -22.05
CA ILE A 115 14.58 9.12 -20.94
C ILE A 115 13.18 9.53 -20.48
N LYS A 116 12.26 9.81 -21.41
CA LYS A 116 10.87 10.15 -21.08
C LYS A 116 10.16 9.02 -20.33
N ALA A 117 10.37 7.77 -20.76
CA ALA A 117 9.78 6.62 -20.10
C ALA A 117 10.38 6.40 -18.70
N LEU A 118 11.71 6.50 -18.56
CA LEU A 118 12.41 6.35 -17.28
C LEU A 118 11.96 7.41 -16.28
N LEU A 119 11.94 8.69 -16.66
CA LEU A 119 11.49 9.77 -15.78
C LEU A 119 10.05 9.57 -15.30
N SER A 120 9.16 9.14 -16.20
CA SER A 120 7.77 8.85 -15.86
C SER A 120 7.68 7.69 -14.85
N ILE A 121 8.47 6.64 -15.05
CA ILE A 121 8.53 5.48 -14.14
C ILE A 121 9.16 5.85 -12.80
N PHE A 122 10.22 6.66 -12.78
CA PHE A 122 10.87 7.14 -11.56
C PHE A 122 9.91 7.93 -10.69
N SER A 123 9.16 8.88 -11.28
CA SER A 123 8.12 9.63 -10.56
C SER A 123 7.08 8.70 -9.92
N LEU A 124 6.62 7.69 -10.68
CA LEU A 124 5.66 6.71 -10.16
C LEU A 124 6.22 5.88 -9.01
N VAL A 125 7.50 5.51 -9.04
CA VAL A 125 8.15 4.76 -7.96
C VAL A 125 8.34 5.64 -6.72
N ASP A 126 8.81 6.88 -6.87
CA ASP A 126 9.03 7.82 -5.76
C ASP A 126 7.73 8.14 -5.02
N GLU A 127 6.68 8.49 -5.77
CA GLU A 127 5.35 8.80 -5.23
C GLU A 127 4.73 7.61 -4.48
N ASN A 128 5.16 6.37 -4.79
CA ASN A 128 4.56 5.14 -4.29
C ASN A 128 5.56 4.19 -3.62
N HIS A 129 6.63 4.73 -3.02
CA HIS A 129 7.73 3.95 -2.44
C HIS A 129 7.31 2.93 -1.36
N PHE A 130 6.17 3.15 -0.68
CA PHE A 130 5.60 2.19 0.29
C PHE A 130 4.80 1.04 -0.34
N LEU A 131 4.42 1.16 -1.62
CA LEU A 131 3.57 0.20 -2.33
C LEU A 131 4.37 -0.69 -3.29
N VAL A 132 5.56 -0.25 -3.68
CA VAL A 132 6.51 -1.00 -4.51
C VAL A 132 7.30 -2.01 -3.69
N SER A 133 7.74 -3.10 -4.32
CA SER A 133 8.57 -4.10 -3.65
C SER A 133 9.98 -3.58 -3.37
N ASN A 134 10.65 -4.22 -2.41
CA ASN A 134 12.05 -3.94 -2.14
C ASN A 134 12.96 -4.23 -3.35
N ASN A 135 12.64 -5.25 -4.15
CA ASN A 135 13.43 -5.61 -5.33
C ASN A 135 13.32 -4.51 -6.39
N LEU A 136 12.10 -4.05 -6.66
CA LEU A 136 11.86 -2.94 -7.58
C LEU A 136 12.54 -1.66 -7.08
N MET A 137 12.45 -1.36 -5.77
CA MET A 137 13.10 -0.20 -5.16
C MET A 137 14.63 -0.23 -5.29
N GLN A 138 15.26 -1.40 -5.07
CA GLN A 138 16.71 -1.55 -5.25
C GLN A 138 17.14 -1.33 -6.71
N SER A 139 16.41 -1.93 -7.66
CA SER A 139 16.70 -1.75 -9.08
C SER A 139 16.47 -0.31 -9.53
N TYR A 140 15.40 0.32 -9.04
CA TYR A 140 15.13 1.75 -9.22
C TYR A 140 16.29 2.61 -8.74
N GLN A 141 16.72 2.45 -7.48
CA GLN A 141 17.80 3.26 -6.91
C GLN A 141 19.09 3.13 -7.72
N ASN A 142 19.44 1.91 -8.15
CA ASN A 142 20.62 1.68 -8.99
C ASN A 142 20.51 2.44 -10.32
N LEU A 143 19.38 2.30 -11.02
CA LEU A 143 19.20 2.92 -12.32
C LEU A 143 19.07 4.45 -12.23
N TYR A 144 18.38 4.95 -11.19
CA TYR A 144 18.26 6.37 -10.91
C TYR A 144 19.61 7.01 -10.58
N ASN A 145 20.47 6.32 -9.83
CA ASN A 145 21.82 6.80 -9.56
C ASN A 145 22.66 6.89 -10.84
N LEU A 146 22.58 5.88 -11.72
CA LEU A 146 23.25 5.92 -13.03
C LEU A 146 22.77 7.11 -13.87
N TYR A 147 21.45 7.33 -13.94
CA TYR A 147 20.84 8.46 -14.64
C TYR A 147 21.26 9.80 -14.04
N ARG A 148 21.31 9.90 -12.71
CA ARG A 148 21.77 11.12 -12.04
C ARG A 148 23.24 11.37 -12.29
N GLU A 149 24.07 10.33 -12.27
CA GLU A 149 25.50 10.44 -12.54
C GLU A 149 25.79 10.89 -13.96
N SER A 150 25.06 10.40 -14.97
CA SER A 150 25.21 10.92 -16.34
C SER A 150 24.83 12.39 -16.45
N ARG A 151 23.92 12.89 -15.60
CA ARG A 151 23.50 14.30 -15.58
C ARG A 151 24.32 15.23 -14.70
N LYS A 152 25.20 14.72 -13.84
CA LYS A 152 26.01 15.56 -12.93
C LYS A 152 26.87 16.57 -13.68
N ASP A 153 27.41 16.17 -14.83
CA ASP A 153 28.24 17.05 -15.65
C ASP A 153 27.40 18.17 -16.29
N PHE A 154 26.15 17.87 -16.69
CA PHE A 154 25.18 18.87 -17.13
C PHE A 154 24.84 19.87 -16.02
N GLU A 155 24.44 19.36 -14.85
CA GLU A 155 24.04 20.20 -13.70
C GLU A 155 25.18 21.13 -13.27
N LEU A 156 26.42 20.62 -13.23
CA LEU A 156 27.61 21.42 -12.92
C LEU A 156 27.84 22.53 -13.95
N MET A 157 27.75 22.22 -15.24
CA MET A 157 27.97 23.19 -16.32
C MET A 157 26.84 24.24 -16.40
N TYR A 158 25.60 23.84 -16.10
CA TYR A 158 24.43 24.73 -16.05
C TYR A 158 24.52 25.70 -14.87
N ASP A 159 24.89 25.22 -13.67
CA ASP A 159 24.96 26.03 -12.45
C ASP A 159 26.04 27.12 -12.48
N VAL A 160 27.07 26.97 -13.32
CA VAL A 160 28.16 27.95 -13.48
C VAL A 160 28.00 28.85 -14.72
N ASP A 161 26.81 28.85 -15.35
CA ASP A 161 26.51 29.57 -16.59
C ASP A 161 27.54 29.27 -17.71
N ALA A 162 28.13 28.07 -17.73
CA ALA A 162 29.13 27.66 -18.72
C ALA A 162 28.52 27.05 -20.00
N ILE A 163 27.18 27.04 -20.11
CA ILE A 163 26.47 26.48 -21.25
C ILE A 163 25.75 27.58 -22.04
N ASP A 164 26.19 27.80 -23.28
CA ASP A 164 25.52 28.71 -24.22
C ASP A 164 24.19 28.13 -24.75
N ASN A 165 24.07 26.80 -24.85
CA ASN A 165 22.85 26.11 -25.29
C ASN A 165 22.55 24.86 -24.42
N PRO A 166 21.78 25.02 -23.34
CA PRO A 166 21.46 23.94 -22.41
C PRO A 166 20.75 22.75 -23.05
N LYS A 167 19.90 22.99 -24.05
CA LYS A 167 19.18 21.92 -24.76
C LYS A 167 20.18 21.01 -25.48
N LYS A 168 21.12 21.58 -26.24
CA LYS A 168 22.13 20.82 -26.99
C LYS A 168 23.06 19.99 -26.09
N VAL A 169 23.54 20.56 -24.99
CA VAL A 169 24.45 19.84 -24.06
C VAL A 169 23.69 18.73 -23.33
N LEU A 170 22.40 18.94 -23.02
CA LEU A 170 21.56 17.92 -22.43
C LEU A 170 21.29 16.78 -23.42
N ASP A 171 21.07 17.10 -24.69
CA ASP A 171 20.87 16.11 -25.76
C ASP A 171 22.15 15.26 -25.97
N GLU A 172 23.34 15.88 -25.99
CA GLU A 172 24.63 15.15 -26.08
C GLU A 172 24.86 14.20 -24.88
N ILE A 173 24.43 14.59 -23.68
CA ILE A 173 24.53 13.75 -22.47
C ILE A 173 23.50 12.63 -22.46
N HIS A 174 22.32 12.89 -23.04
CA HIS A 174 21.31 11.87 -23.20
C HIS A 174 21.73 10.84 -24.24
N ASP A 175 22.24 11.23 -25.42
CA ASP A 175 22.40 10.39 -26.63
C ASP A 175 23.13 9.03 -26.46
N GLU A 176 23.86 8.80 -25.36
CA GLU A 176 24.54 7.52 -25.07
C GLU A 176 23.98 6.74 -23.88
N PHE A 177 23.04 7.30 -23.11
CA PHE A 177 22.60 6.70 -21.85
C PHE A 177 21.86 5.38 -22.06
N TYR A 178 20.88 5.34 -22.99
CA TYR A 178 20.15 4.13 -23.31
C TYR A 178 21.08 3.06 -23.86
N GLU A 179 22.00 3.39 -24.76
CA GLU A 179 22.94 2.42 -25.34
C GLU A 179 23.83 1.80 -24.25
N LYS A 180 24.38 2.64 -23.37
CA LYS A 180 25.29 2.22 -22.30
C LYS A 180 24.61 1.39 -21.22
N TYR A 181 23.36 1.70 -20.87
CA TYR A 181 22.64 1.08 -19.76
C TYR A 181 21.43 0.26 -20.18
N GLN A 182 21.32 -0.08 -21.48
CA GLN A 182 20.19 -0.81 -22.06
C GLN A 182 19.81 -2.05 -21.25
N LYS A 183 20.82 -2.83 -20.85
CA LYS A 183 20.62 -4.05 -20.06
C LYS A 183 20.01 -3.74 -18.70
N SER A 184 20.55 -2.76 -17.97
CA SER A 184 20.02 -2.35 -16.66
C SER A 184 18.58 -1.83 -16.76
N ILE A 185 18.25 -1.13 -17.84
CA ILE A 185 16.89 -0.66 -18.14
C ILE A 185 15.96 -1.86 -18.40
N GLN A 186 16.39 -2.81 -19.22
CA GLN A 186 15.61 -4.02 -19.51
C GLN A 186 15.41 -4.90 -18.27
N ASP A 187 16.44 -5.05 -17.44
CA ASP A 187 16.36 -5.79 -16.18
C ASP A 187 15.36 -5.12 -15.23
N PHE A 188 15.39 -3.79 -15.13
CA PHE A 188 14.42 -3.01 -14.35
C PHE A 188 12.98 -3.19 -14.85
N PHE A 189 12.75 -3.11 -16.15
CA PHE A 189 11.43 -3.38 -16.74
C PHE A 189 10.96 -4.81 -16.48
N SER A 190 11.87 -5.78 -16.57
CA SER A 190 11.57 -7.19 -16.33
C SER A 190 11.10 -7.45 -14.89
N ILE A 191 11.67 -6.74 -13.90
CA ILE A 191 11.21 -6.81 -12.51
C ILE A 191 9.76 -6.33 -12.40
N ILE A 192 9.42 -5.19 -13.00
CA ILE A 192 8.05 -4.67 -13.01
C ILE A 192 7.09 -5.69 -13.62
N GLU A 193 7.42 -6.27 -14.77
CA GLU A 193 6.59 -7.26 -15.46
C GLU A 193 6.40 -8.56 -14.66
N LEU A 194 7.46 -9.04 -14.02
CA LEU A 194 7.42 -10.22 -13.17
C LEU A 194 6.50 -10.01 -11.97
N GLU A 195 6.54 -8.84 -11.36
CA GLU A 195 5.67 -8.52 -10.22
C GLU A 195 4.21 -8.36 -10.62
N ILE A 196 3.92 -7.78 -11.78
CA ILE A 196 2.56 -7.75 -12.33
C ILE A 196 2.04 -9.17 -12.55
N LYS A 197 2.88 -10.07 -13.07
CA LYS A 197 2.51 -11.48 -13.26
C LYS A 197 2.19 -12.15 -11.92
N GLN A 198 2.99 -11.91 -10.89
CA GLN A 198 2.73 -12.42 -9.54
C GLN A 198 1.43 -11.87 -8.96
N ILE A 199 1.16 -10.57 -9.11
CA ILE A 199 -0.10 -9.95 -8.67
C ILE A 199 -1.30 -10.59 -9.37
N LYS A 200 -1.22 -10.83 -10.68
CA LYS A 200 -2.30 -11.51 -11.43
C LYS A 200 -2.54 -12.93 -10.93
N GLN A 201 -1.49 -13.69 -10.67
CA GLN A 201 -1.61 -15.04 -10.12
C GLN A 201 -2.34 -15.06 -8.77
N VAL A 202 -2.08 -14.08 -7.91
CA VAL A 202 -2.77 -13.93 -6.61
C VAL A 202 -4.25 -13.56 -6.78
N LEU A 203 -4.61 -12.82 -7.83
CA LEU A 203 -6.00 -12.46 -8.11
C LEU A 203 -6.81 -13.60 -8.75
N GLU A 204 -6.15 -14.51 -9.46
CA GLU A 204 -6.76 -15.64 -10.17
C GLU A 204 -6.81 -16.94 -9.34
N SER A 205 -6.21 -16.95 -8.14
CA SER A 205 -6.18 -18.09 -7.20
C SER A 205 -7.25 -17.98 -6.11
#